data_AF-A0AAU2XGG1-F1
#
_entry.id   AF-A0AAU2XGG1-F1
#
_cell.length_a   1.000
_cell.length_b   1.000
_cell.length_c   1.000
_cell.angle_alpha   90.00
_cell.angle_beta   90.00
_cell.angle_gamma   90.00
#
_symmetry.space_group_name_H-M   'P 1'
#
loop_
_entity.id
_entity.type
_entity.pdbx_description
1 polymer ?
#
loop_
_entity_poly.entity_id
_entity_poly.type
_entity_poly.pdbx_seq_one_letter_code
_entity_poly.pdbx_strand_id
1 'polypeptide(L)' 'MLLISSPAFALTRDDGDDPGPGLSIGETLGYFVGLPILLFAVIAFLVSLPDIMRKGGNKNP' A
#
# COMPACT_ATOMS: atom_id res chain seq x y z
N MET A 1 5.64 -10.62 52.64
CA MET A 1 4.67 -9.58 52.26
C MET A 1 5.01 -9.09 50.85
N LEU A 2 4.35 -9.67 49.86
CA LEU A 2 4.34 -9.19 48.47
C LEU A 2 3.37 -8.02 48.40
N LEU A 3 3.82 -6.87 48.91
CA LEU A 3 3.04 -5.65 48.89
C LEU A 3 3.13 -5.01 47.50
N ILE A 4 2.05 -5.13 46.75
CA ILE A 4 1.56 -4.07 45.86
C ILE A 4 2.48 -3.77 44.66
N SER A 5 2.60 -4.75 43.77
CA SER A 5 2.65 -4.44 42.33
C SER A 5 1.33 -4.91 41.74
N SER A 6 0.27 -4.15 41.98
CA SER A 6 -0.94 -4.31 41.19
C SER A 6 -0.68 -3.65 39.83
N PRO A 7 -0.93 -4.32 38.69
CA PRO A 7 -0.97 -3.67 37.38
C PRO A 7 -2.26 -2.83 37.25
N ALA A 8 -2.49 -1.94 38.21
CA ALA A 8 -3.67 -1.07 38.26
C ALA A 8 -3.40 0.34 37.70
N PHE A 9 -2.15 0.64 37.32
CA PHE A 9 -1.74 1.88 36.64
C PHE A 9 -1.28 1.66 35.18
N ALA A 10 -1.41 0.44 34.65
CA ALA A 10 -1.24 0.16 33.22
C ALA A 10 -2.54 0.36 32.41
N LEU A 11 -3.53 1.06 32.98
CA LEU A 11 -4.70 1.54 32.25
C LEU A 11 -4.48 2.98 31.76
N THR A 12 -3.25 3.29 31.31
CA THR A 12 -3.12 4.35 30.31
C THR A 12 -3.85 3.81 29.10
N ARG A 13 -5.03 4.37 28.78
CA ARG A 13 -5.62 4.18 27.46
C ARG A 13 -4.62 4.80 26.50
N ASP A 14 -3.70 3.96 26.05
CA ASP A 14 -2.71 4.29 25.05
C ASP A 14 -3.46 4.34 23.72
N ASP A 15 -3.06 5.26 22.85
CA ASP A 15 -3.66 5.39 21.52
C ASP A 15 -3.39 4.14 20.66
N GLY A 16 -2.65 3.15 21.18
CA GLY A 16 -2.57 1.79 20.64
C GLY A 16 -3.87 0.98 20.73
N ASP A 17 -4.80 1.32 21.63
CA ASP A 17 -6.13 0.69 21.72
C ASP A 17 -7.16 1.33 20.77
N ASP A 18 -6.92 2.57 20.30
CA ASP A 18 -7.77 3.25 19.32
C ASP A 18 -7.10 3.21 17.93
N PRO A 19 -7.48 2.28 17.05
CA PRO A 19 -6.90 2.19 15.72
C PRO A 19 -7.27 3.37 14.80
N GLY A 20 -8.04 4.34 15.28
CA GLY A 20 -8.58 5.43 14.49
C GLY A 20 -9.68 4.97 13.53
N PRO A 21 -10.15 5.87 12.65
CA PRO A 21 -11.15 5.52 11.66
C PRO A 21 -10.59 4.46 10.70
N GLY A 22 -11.30 3.34 10.60
CA GLY A 22 -10.98 2.27 9.66
C GLY A 22 -11.07 2.75 8.21
N LEU A 23 -10.22 2.17 7.37
CA LEU A 23 -10.18 2.48 5.95
C LEU A 23 -11.44 1.97 5.25
N SER A 24 -12.03 2.76 4.34
CA SER A 24 -13.16 2.27 3.55
C SER A 24 -12.71 1.16 2.60
N ILE A 25 -13.64 0.29 2.20
CA ILE A 25 -13.36 -0.81 1.25
C ILE A 25 -12.73 -0.27 -0.05
N GLY A 26 -13.21 0.88 -0.52
CA GLY A 26 -12.69 1.52 -1.74
C GLY A 26 -11.24 1.96 -1.58
N GLU A 27 -10.90 2.58 -0.45
CA GLU A 27 -9.52 2.99 -0.15
C GLU A 27 -8.59 1.78 0.07
N THR A 28 -9.05 0.73 0.76
CA THR A 28 -8.27 -0.50 0.92
C THR A 28 -7.95 -1.11 -0.44
N LEU A 29 -8.95 -1.27 -1.31
CA LEU A 29 -8.71 -1.80 -2.65
C LEU A 29 -7.88 -0.84 -3.49
N GLY A 30 -8.09 0.47 -3.37
CA GLY A 30 -7.31 1.49 -4.07
C GLY A 30 -5.82 1.42 -3.76
N TYR A 31 -5.45 1.39 -2.47
CA TYR A 31 -4.05 1.38 -2.05
C TYR A 31 -3.37 0.02 -2.19
N PHE A 32 -4.06 -1.07 -1.84
CA PHE A 32 -3.41 -2.39 -1.76
C PHE A 32 -3.58 -3.23 -3.03
N VAL A 33 -4.47 -2.85 -3.95
CA VAL A 33 -4.68 -3.57 -5.21
C VAL A 33 -4.51 -2.62 -6.41
N GLY A 34 -5.19 -1.48 -6.39
CA GLY A 34 -5.13 -0.49 -7.47
C GLY A 34 -3.73 0.06 -7.68
N LEU A 35 -3.08 0.55 -6.62
CA LEU A 35 -1.75 1.15 -6.69
C LEU A 35 -0.67 0.16 -7.18
N PRO A 36 -0.60 -1.10 -6.68
CA PRO A 36 0.31 -2.10 -7.25
C PRO A 36 0.06 -2.39 -8.74
N ILE A 37 -1.20 -2.52 -9.16
CA ILE A 37 -1.55 -2.74 -10.58
C ILE A 37 -1.11 -1.55 -11.44
N LEU A 38 -1.37 -0.33 -10.97
CA LEU A 38 -0.97 0.90 -11.66
C LEU A 38 0.55 0.95 -11.81
N LEU A 39 1.29 0.71 -10.72
CA LEU A 39 2.75 0.68 -10.75
C LEU A 39 3.27 -0.36 -11.75
N PHE A 40 2.70 -1.58 -11.73
CA PHE A 40 3.05 -2.62 -12.69
C PHE A 40 2.79 -2.17 -14.14
N ALA A 41 1.60 -1.62 -14.42
CA ALA A 41 1.23 -1.18 -15.76
C ALA A 41 2.16 -0.06 -16.26
N VAL A 42 2.48 0.91 -15.40
CA VAL A 42 3.42 1.99 -15.72
C VAL A 42 4.80 1.42 -16.04
N ILE A 43 5.32 0.52 -15.21
CA ILE A 43 6.64 -0.10 -15.43
C ILE A 43 6.64 -0.93 -16.72
N ALA A 44 5.64 -1.79 -16.91
CA ALA A 44 5.53 -2.61 -18.11
C ALA A 44 5.46 -1.76 -19.38
N PHE A 45 4.70 -0.67 -19.34
CA PHE A 45 4.63 0.29 -20.45
C PHE A 45 5.99 0.96 -20.71
N LEU A 46 6.63 1.50 -19.66
CA LEU A 46 7.93 2.15 -19.80
C LEU A 46 9.02 1.21 -20.32
N VAL A 47 9.04 -0.04 -19.85
CA VAL A 47 9.97 -1.07 -20.32
C VAL A 47 9.70 -1.44 -21.78
N SER A 48 8.44 -1.52 -22.20
CA SER A 48 8.07 -1.89 -23.57
C SER A 48 8.19 -0.73 -24.56
N LEU A 49 8.27 0.52 -24.07
CA LEU A 49 8.21 1.73 -24.87
C LEU A 49 9.31 1.79 -25.97
N PRO A 50 10.60 1.47 -25.70
CA PRO A 50 11.63 1.50 -26.74
C PRO A 50 11.37 0.50 -27.87
N ASP A 51 10.86 -0.69 -27.54
CA ASP A 51 10.54 -1.73 -28.54
C ASP A 51 9.34 -1.32 -29.39
N ILE A 52 8.31 -0.73 -28.77
CA ILE A 52 7.15 -0.17 -29.49
C ILE A 52 7.62 0.92 -30.46
N MET A 53 8.53 1.81 -30.04
CA MET A 53 9.08 2.87 -30.89
C MET A 53 9.89 2.32 -32.08
N ARG A 54 10.73 1.29 -31.86
CA ARG A 54 11.51 0.64 -32.93
C ARG A 54 10.63 -0.10 -33.93
N LYS A 55 9.63 -0.83 -33.46
CA LYS A 55 8.65 -1.53 -34.32
C LYS A 55 7.78 -0.54 -35.11
N GLY A 56 7.44 0.60 -34.52
CA GLY A 56 6.75 1.70 -35.21
C GLY A 56 7.60 2.41 -36.28
N GLY A 57 8.93 2.38 -36.14
CA GLY A 57 9.89 2.94 -37.10
C GLY A 57 10.28 1.98 -38.23
N ASN A 58 10.27 0.67 -37.99
CA ASN A 58 10.45 -0.34 -39.03
C ASN A 58 9.12 -0.67 -39.71
N LYS A 59 8.63 0.29 -40.51
CA LYS A 59 7.58 0.04 -41.51
C LYS A 59 8.25 -0.15 -42.87
N ASN A 60 8.97 -1.24 -43.05
CA ASN A 60 9.34 -1.63 -44.40
C ASN A 60 8.11 -2.27 -45.08
N PRO A 61 7.75 -1.86 -46.31
CA PRO A 61 6.63 -2.43 -47.06
C PRO A 61 6.84 -3.91 -47.38
#